data_AF-A0A955QSL9-F1
#
_entry.id   AF-A0A955QSL9-F1
#
_cell.length_a   1.000
_cell.length_b   1.000
_cell.length_c   1.000
_cell.angle_alpha   90.00
_cell.angle_beta   90.00
_cell.angle_gamma   90.00
#
_symmetry.space_group_name_H-M   'P 1'
#
loop_
_entity.id
_entity.type
_entity.pdbx_description
1 polymer ?
#
loop_
_entity_poly.entity_id
_entity_poly.type
_entity_poly.pdbx_seq_one_letter_code
_entity_poly.pdbx_strand_id
1 'polypeptide(L)' 'MDKILTDVKPVTVSEALKVIPVSREAFYRKLKKGELPCWRFGKRILVDVNQILEAMRSR' A
#
# COMPACT_ATOMS: atom_id res chain seq x y z
N MET A 1 -26.34 5.02 -3.12
CA MET A 1 -25.17 5.36 -3.97
C MET A 1 -24.39 4.09 -4.15
N ASP A 2 -24.69 3.42 -5.26
CA ASP A 2 -24.22 2.09 -5.60
C ASP A 2 -22.79 2.13 -6.18
N LYS A 3 -21.98 1.18 -5.72
CA LYS A 3 -20.75 0.62 -6.31
C LYS A 3 -19.70 1.62 -6.82
N ILE A 4 -18.68 1.82 -5.99
CA ILE A 4 -17.31 1.82 -6.48
C ILE A 4 -16.62 0.63 -5.80
N LEU A 5 -16.91 -0.57 -6.30
CA LEU A 5 -15.98 -1.69 -6.20
C LEU A 5 -14.82 -1.33 -7.13
N THR A 6 -13.95 -0.43 -6.68
CA THR A 6 -12.64 -0.31 -7.30
C THR A 6 -12.00 -1.68 -7.08
N ASP A 7 -11.87 -2.45 -8.15
CA ASP A 7 -11.14 -3.73 -8.21
C ASP A 7 -9.65 -3.46 -8.00
N VAL A 8 -9.29 -2.84 -6.87
CA VAL A 8 -7.90 -2.60 -6.54
C VAL A 8 -7.40 -3.90 -5.95
N LYS A 9 -6.80 -4.71 -6.80
CA LYS A 9 -6.15 -5.95 -6.36
C LYS A 9 -5.06 -5.58 -5.37
N PRO A 10 -5.15 -6.01 -4.10
CA PRO A 10 -4.09 -5.81 -3.14
C PRO A 10 -2.85 -6.54 -3.65
N VAL A 11 -1.75 -5.82 -3.83
CA VAL A 11 -0.50 -6.38 -4.32
C VAL A 11 0.48 -6.57 -3.16
N THR A 12 1.50 -7.39 -3.37
CA THR A 12 2.57 -7.49 -2.37
C THR A 12 3.40 -6.22 -2.33
N VAL A 13 4.08 -5.98 -1.20
CA VAL A 13 5.03 -4.86 -1.06
C VAL A 13 6.04 -4.83 -2.21
N SER A 14 6.54 -6.00 -2.66
CA SER A 14 7.49 -6.07 -3.77
C SER A 14 6.91 -5.55 -5.09
N GLU A 15 5.64 -5.83 -5.38
CA GLU A 15 4.96 -5.31 -6.56
C GLU A 15 4.70 -3.81 -6.45
N ALA A 16 4.26 -3.34 -5.27
CA ALA A 16 4.01 -1.92 -5.03
C ALA A 16 5.28 -1.06 -5.23
N LEU A 17 6.44 -1.57 -4.80
CA LEU A 17 7.74 -0.89 -4.94
C LEU A 17 8.23 -0.78 -6.39
N LYS A 18 7.64 -1.50 -7.35
CA LYS A 18 7.93 -1.29 -8.78
C LYS A 18 7.36 0.02 -9.30
N VAL A 19 6.30 0.50 -8.68
CA VAL A 19 5.53 1.68 -9.12
C VAL A 19 5.81 2.88 -8.21
N ILE A 20 5.99 2.62 -6.91
CA ILE A 20 6.18 3.66 -5.91
C ILE A 20 7.70 3.90 -5.73
N PRO A 21 8.20 5.10 -6.04
CA PRO A 21 9.63 5.43 -5.94
C PRO A 21 10.03 5.68 -4.49
N VAL A 22 10.13 4.60 -3.71
CA VAL A 22 10.52 4.64 -2.30
C VAL A 22 11.36 3.42 -1.96
N SER A 23 12.38 3.60 -1.13
CA SER A 23 13.20 2.48 -0.68
C SER A 23 12.35 1.49 0.10
N ARG A 24 12.61 0.19 -0.11
CA ARG A 24 11.93 -0.91 0.60
C ARG A 24 11.93 -0.71 2.12
N GLU A 25 13.09 -0.36 2.69
CA GLU A 25 13.22 -0.11 4.13
C GLU A 25 12.34 1.06 4.61
N ALA A 26 12.33 2.16 3.88
CA ALA A 26 11.48 3.32 4.19
C ALA A 26 9.99 2.95 4.11
N PHE A 27 9.61 2.11 3.14
CA PHE A 27 8.25 1.60 3.00
C PHE A 27 7.83 0.76 4.21
N TYR A 28 8.64 -0.24 4.58
CA TYR A 28 8.37 -1.06 5.76
C TYR A 28 8.36 -0.24 7.06
N ARG A 29 9.20 0.79 7.16
CA ARG A 29 9.19 1.70 8.30
C ARG A 29 7.86 2.46 8.39
N LYS A 30 7.35 2.98 7.28
CA LYS A 30 6.04 3.67 7.21
C LYS A 30 4.88 2.72 7.53
N LEU A 31 4.92 1.50 7.00
CA LEU A 31 3.97 0.44 7.33
C LEU A 31 3.97 0.11 8.83
N LYS A 32 5.15 -0.08 9.43
CA LYS A 32 5.31 -0.40 10.86
C LYS A 32 4.84 0.75 11.75
N LYS A 33 4.99 1.99 11.30
CA LYS A 33 4.48 3.19 11.99
C LYS A 33 2.98 3.39 11.82
N GLY A 34 2.30 2.64 10.95
CA GLY A 34 0.88 2.83 10.64
C GLY A 34 0.60 4.06 9.78
N GLU A 35 1.61 4.63 9.12
CA GLU A 35 1.46 5.80 8.25
C GLU A 35 0.88 5.43 6.87
N LEU A 36 0.88 4.14 6.53
CA LEU A 36 0.44 3.61 5.25
C LEU A 36 -0.54 2.45 5.47
N PRO A 37 -1.69 2.44 4.75
CA PRO A 37 -2.67 1.36 4.87
C PRO A 37 -2.08 0.04 4.36
N CYS A 38 -2.30 -1.04 5.12
CA CYS A 38 -1.88 -2.38 4.70
C CYS A 38 -2.74 -3.47 5.32
N TRP A 39 -2.76 -4.62 4.65
CA TRP A 39 -3.42 -5.83 5.13
C TRP A 39 -2.41 -6.94 5.27
N ARG A 40 -2.51 -7.68 6.38
CA ARG A 40 -1.65 -8.82 6.64
C ARG A 40 -2.41 -10.11 6.34
N PHE A 41 -1.93 -10.86 5.35
CA PHE A 41 -2.50 -12.14 4.95
C PHE A 41 -1.51 -13.25 5.29
N GLY A 42 -1.65 -13.79 6.51
CA GLY A 42 -0.67 -14.72 7.10
C GLY A 42 0.71 -14.07 7.26
N LYS A 43 1.72 -14.63 6.57
CA LYS A 43 3.09 -14.10 6.57
C LYS A 43 3.31 -12.97 5.53
N ARG A 44 2.34 -12.73 4.64
CA ARG A 44 2.47 -11.74 3.57
C ARG A 44 1.81 -10.42 3.97
N ILE A 45 2.38 -9.32 3.49
CA ILE A 45 1.80 -7.99 3.60
C ILE A 45 1.33 -7.60 2.21
N LEU A 46 0.05 -7.25 2.12
CA LEU A 46 -0.60 -6.75 0.93
C LEU A 46 -0.91 -5.26 1.13
N VAL A 47 -0.76 -4.51 0.05
CA VAL A 47 -1.01 -3.07 0.03
C VAL A 47 -1.78 -2.72 -1.23
N ASP A 48 -2.59 -1.67 -1.12
CA ASP A 48 -3.28 -1.06 -2.24
C ASP A 48 -2.42 0.09 -2.73
N VAL A 49 -1.92 -0.01 -3.95
CA VAL A 49 -1.01 1.01 -4.51
C VAL A 49 -1.68 2.38 -4.59
N ASN A 50 -2.97 2.44 -4.94
CA ASN A 50 -3.69 3.72 -5.05
C ASN A 50 -3.85 4.36 -3.67
N GLN A 51 -4.28 3.62 -2.67
CA GLN A 51 -4.39 4.16 -1.30
C GLN A 51 -3.05 4.65 -0.77
N ILE A 52 -1.98 3.92 -1.06
CA ILE A 52 -0.63 4.33 -0.65
C ILE A 52 -0.22 5.64 -1.36
N LEU A 53 -0.49 5.76 -2.66
CA LEU A 53 -0.21 6.99 -3.42
C LEU A 53 -1.04 8.17 -2.90
N GLU A 54 -2.31 7.97 -2.57
CA GLU A 54 -3.18 8.98 -1.95
C GLU A 54 -2.66 9.42 -0.57
N ALA A 55 -2.25 8.46 0.25
CA ALA A 55 -1.64 8.73 1.56
C ALA A 55 -0.30 9.49 1.44
N MET A 56 0.46 9.26 0.36
CA MET A 56 1.68 10.02 0.08
C MET A 56 1.42 11.42 -0.48
N ARG A 57 0.34 11.63 -1.23
CA ARG A 57 -0.06 12.94 -1.75
C ARG A 57 -0.65 13.87 -0.70
N SER A 58 -1.27 13.32 0.35
CA SER A 58 -1.93 14.11 1.41
C SER A 58 -0.97 14.60 2.50
N ARG A 59 0.35 14.58 2.25
CA ARG A 59 1.41 15.10 3.13
C ARG A 59 2.22 16.15 2.40
#